data_AF-A0AAV5M5J9-F1
#
_entry.id   AF-A0AAV5M5J9-F1
#
_cell.length_a   1.000
_cell.length_b   1.000
_cell.length_c   1.000
_cell.angle_alpha   90.00
_cell.angle_beta   90.00
_cell.angle_gamma   90.00
#
_symmetry.space_group_name_H-M   'P 1'
#
loop_
_entity.id
_entity.type
_entity.pdbx_description
1 polymer ?
#
loop_
_entity_poly.entity_id
_entity_poly.type
_entity_poly.pdbx_seq_one_letter_code
_entity_poly.pdbx_strand_id
1 'polypeptide(L)'
;MNVEVPHHLVDILDPFEDYSVGQFFEDARQATRDVLDGGHVPIVTGGTGLYLRWFVYGKPDVPKASTEIAAKVHAEIADFERDGEWDAAVEMVVKAGDPKARSLPVNNWYRLRRSLEIIKSTGSPPSAFHIPYDSFKQKFDSSGTNDSHNLNPSRVVPEQVTAKELDYEFICFFLSSPRLDLYRLIDLRCEEMLTVGTDGILSEARWLLDLGLSPNSNSATRAIGYRHAMEYLVRCREQRGESSTREFHAFLSEFQKASRNFAKRQLTWFRNEEIYHWLNASRPLEEVLNFICDAYHAKTGTLSVPQSLQMKKDISNRHEVSKLKAYRPKNRHFIYHEDYSDILDWIRQTQASSNGLASI
;
A
#
# COMPACT_ATOMS: atom_id res chain seq x y z
N MET A 1 -27.16 15.35 -15.98
CA MET A 1 -27.30 14.08 -15.24
C MET A 1 -25.92 13.73 -14.72
N ASN A 2 -25.72 13.66 -13.41
CA ASN A 2 -24.51 13.02 -12.88
C ASN A 2 -24.62 11.55 -13.24
N VAL A 3 -23.85 11.10 -14.23
CA VAL A 3 -23.75 9.68 -14.55
C VAL A 3 -22.86 9.09 -13.46
N GLU A 4 -23.46 8.30 -12.58
CA GLU A 4 -22.74 7.56 -11.56
C GLU A 4 -21.94 6.46 -12.26
N VAL A 5 -20.61 6.47 -12.12
CA VAL A 5 -19.73 5.46 -12.69
C VAL A 5 -19.66 4.29 -11.71
N PRO A 6 -20.12 3.07 -12.08
CA PRO A 6 -20.08 1.93 -11.18
C PRO A 6 -18.63 1.61 -10.77
N HIS A 7 -18.40 1.50 -9.46
CA HIS A 7 -17.12 1.05 -8.92
C HIS A 7 -17.24 -0.41 -8.48
N HIS A 8 -16.43 -1.27 -9.08
CA HIS A 8 -16.31 -2.66 -8.65
C HIS A 8 -15.33 -2.77 -7.47
N LEU A 9 -15.46 -3.83 -6.67
CA LEU A 9 -14.60 -4.12 -5.52
C LEU A 9 -14.61 -3.07 -4.40
N VAL A 10 -15.71 -2.32 -4.27
CA VAL A 10 -16.00 -1.43 -3.15
C VAL A 10 -17.14 -2.07 -2.33
N ASP A 11 -17.03 -2.03 -1.00
CA ASP A 11 -18.01 -2.59 -0.05
C ASP A 11 -18.33 -4.09 -0.28
N ILE A 12 -17.30 -4.88 -0.63
CA ILE A 12 -17.43 -6.32 -0.93
C ILE A 12 -17.12 -7.25 0.25
N LEU A 13 -16.66 -6.72 1.38
CA LEU A 13 -16.24 -7.49 2.56
C LEU A 13 -16.67 -6.82 3.86
N ASP A 14 -16.87 -7.63 4.87
CA ASP A 14 -17.10 -7.18 6.24
C ASP A 14 -15.76 -6.78 6.91
N PRO A 15 -15.74 -5.76 7.81
CA PRO A 15 -14.51 -5.28 8.45
C PRO A 15 -13.77 -6.31 9.32
N PHE A 16 -14.39 -7.45 9.67
CA PHE A 16 -13.73 -8.57 10.34
C PHE A 16 -12.89 -9.44 9.39
N GLU A 17 -13.13 -9.35 8.08
CA GLU A 17 -12.50 -10.18 7.06
C GLU A 17 -11.15 -9.60 6.59
N ASP A 18 -10.21 -10.50 6.28
CA ASP A 18 -8.93 -10.13 5.68
C ASP A 18 -8.99 -10.26 4.15
N TYR A 19 -8.44 -9.26 3.45
CA TYR A 19 -8.32 -9.27 2.00
C TYR A 19 -6.87 -9.41 1.53
N SER A 20 -6.65 -10.37 0.63
CA SER A 20 -5.33 -10.70 0.11
C SER A 20 -5.17 -10.26 -1.34
N VAL A 21 -3.92 -10.01 -1.74
CA VAL A 21 -3.60 -9.73 -3.15
C VAL A 21 -4.01 -10.87 -4.09
N GLY A 22 -4.05 -12.12 -3.58
CA GLY A 22 -4.52 -13.27 -4.33
C GLY A 22 -6.01 -13.24 -4.62
N GLN A 23 -6.84 -12.80 -3.66
CA GLN A 23 -8.28 -12.59 -3.87
C GLN A 23 -8.52 -11.41 -4.81
N PHE A 24 -7.85 -10.27 -4.56
CA PHE A 24 -7.90 -9.13 -5.48
C PHE A 24 -7.58 -9.51 -6.93
N PHE A 25 -6.57 -10.35 -7.14
CA PHE A 25 -6.26 -10.83 -8.49
C PHE A 25 -7.46 -11.56 -9.10
N GLU A 26 -8.09 -12.51 -8.42
CA GLU A 26 -9.24 -13.22 -9.00
C GLU A 26 -10.43 -12.27 -9.22
N ASP A 27 -10.78 -11.47 -8.22
CA ASP A 27 -11.97 -10.60 -8.22
C ASP A 27 -11.84 -9.46 -9.24
N ALA A 28 -10.68 -8.81 -9.30
CA ALA A 28 -10.43 -7.75 -10.30
C ALA A 28 -10.43 -8.29 -11.72
N ARG A 29 -9.97 -9.53 -11.91
CA ARG A 29 -9.95 -10.19 -13.22
C ARG A 29 -11.34 -10.65 -13.65
N GLN A 30 -12.19 -11.04 -12.71
CA GLN A 30 -13.62 -11.27 -12.99
C GLN A 30 -14.31 -9.96 -13.36
N ALA A 31 -14.17 -8.90 -12.56
CA ALA A 31 -14.76 -7.60 -12.87
C ALA A 31 -14.29 -7.05 -14.22
N THR A 32 -13.02 -7.25 -14.57
CA THR A 32 -12.47 -6.86 -15.88
C THR A 32 -13.18 -7.58 -17.03
N ARG A 33 -13.44 -8.89 -16.90
CA ARG A 33 -14.21 -9.65 -17.90
C ARG A 33 -15.64 -9.14 -18.01
N ASP A 34 -16.31 -8.93 -16.88
CA ASP A 34 -17.71 -8.46 -16.86
C ASP A 34 -17.85 -7.10 -17.58
N VAL A 35 -16.90 -6.18 -17.35
CA VAL A 35 -16.88 -4.86 -18.01
C VAL A 35 -16.65 -4.99 -19.53
N LEU A 36 -15.74 -5.88 -19.95
CA LEU A 36 -15.45 -6.14 -21.37
C LEU A 36 -16.61 -6.83 -22.07
N ASP A 37 -17.24 -7.82 -21.44
CA ASP A 37 -18.41 -8.54 -21.96
C ASP A 37 -19.60 -7.58 -22.12
N GLY A 38 -19.68 -6.55 -21.27
CA GLY A 38 -20.60 -5.43 -21.42
C GLY A 38 -20.25 -4.43 -22.52
N GLY A 39 -19.14 -4.61 -23.24
CA GLY A 39 -18.69 -3.70 -24.31
C GLY A 39 -18.05 -2.40 -23.82
N HIS A 40 -17.63 -2.33 -22.56
CA HIS A 40 -17.02 -1.15 -21.95
C HIS A 40 -15.51 -1.33 -21.77
N VAL A 41 -14.81 -0.23 -21.47
CA VAL A 41 -13.36 -0.21 -21.21
C VAL A 41 -13.12 -0.31 -19.71
N PRO A 42 -12.43 -1.35 -19.21
CA PRO A 42 -12.06 -1.44 -17.80
C PRO A 42 -11.06 -0.36 -17.41
N ILE A 43 -11.39 0.43 -16.39
CA ILE A 43 -10.47 1.39 -15.78
C ILE A 43 -10.18 0.93 -14.36
N VAL A 44 -8.95 0.48 -14.13
CA VAL A 44 -8.50 0.07 -12.78
C VAL A 44 -7.82 1.26 -12.11
N THR A 45 -8.39 1.73 -11.01
CA THR A 45 -7.85 2.84 -10.21
C THR A 45 -7.40 2.34 -8.84
N GLY A 46 -6.27 2.85 -8.35
CA GLY A 46 -5.73 2.43 -7.06
C GLY A 46 -4.26 2.76 -6.89
N GLY A 47 -3.76 2.61 -5.67
CA GLY A 47 -2.38 2.94 -5.32
C GLY A 47 -1.59 1.80 -4.67
N THR A 48 -2.16 0.61 -4.56
CA THR A 48 -1.52 -0.54 -3.91
C THR A 48 -0.62 -1.27 -4.91
N GLY A 49 0.66 -0.91 -4.94
CA GLY A 49 1.60 -1.37 -5.97
C GLY A 49 1.70 -2.89 -6.14
N LEU A 50 1.65 -3.68 -5.05
CA LEU A 50 1.69 -5.14 -5.14
C LEU A 50 0.44 -5.71 -5.84
N TYR A 51 -0.73 -5.12 -5.57
CA TYR A 51 -2.00 -5.54 -6.16
C TYR A 51 -1.98 -5.28 -7.66
N LEU A 52 -1.62 -4.06 -8.07
CA LEU A 52 -1.53 -3.72 -9.48
C LEU A 52 -0.44 -4.52 -10.21
N ARG A 53 0.69 -4.81 -9.56
CA ARG A 53 1.74 -5.66 -10.16
C ARG A 53 1.21 -7.06 -10.48
N TRP A 54 0.49 -7.70 -9.55
CA TRP A 54 -0.09 -9.02 -9.80
C TRP A 54 -1.19 -8.96 -10.86
N PHE A 55 -2.00 -7.90 -10.86
CA PHE A 55 -3.03 -7.70 -11.87
C PHE A 55 -2.47 -7.56 -13.28
N VAL A 56 -1.37 -6.81 -13.44
CA VAL A 56 -0.72 -6.57 -14.74
C VAL A 56 0.11 -7.78 -15.20
N TYR A 57 0.99 -8.29 -14.34
CA TYR A 57 1.99 -9.29 -14.75
C TYR A 57 1.59 -10.72 -14.43
N GLY A 58 0.50 -10.93 -13.72
CA GLY A 58 0.03 -12.23 -13.27
C GLY A 58 0.41 -12.56 -11.82
N LYS A 59 -0.37 -13.48 -11.25
CA LYS A 59 -0.21 -14.04 -9.92
C LYS A 59 0.96 -15.03 -9.89
N PRO A 60 1.91 -14.91 -8.93
CA PRO A 60 2.95 -15.91 -8.72
C PRO A 60 2.36 -17.27 -8.37
N ASP A 61 2.98 -18.34 -8.88
CA ASP A 61 2.60 -19.72 -8.60
C ASP A 61 3.23 -20.19 -7.28
N VAL A 62 2.86 -19.52 -6.19
CA VAL A 62 3.32 -19.85 -4.83
C VAL A 62 2.13 -20.35 -4.03
N PRO A 63 2.15 -21.62 -3.56
CA PRO A 63 1.07 -22.17 -2.77
C PRO A 63 0.75 -21.32 -1.52
N LYS A 64 -0.55 -21.18 -1.23
CA LYS A 64 -1.02 -20.64 0.05
C LYS A 64 -0.86 -21.72 1.12
N ALA A 65 -0.26 -21.37 2.25
CA ALA A 65 -0.16 -22.28 3.38
C ALA A 65 -1.56 -22.56 3.95
N SER A 66 -1.79 -23.78 4.43
CA SER A 66 -3.03 -24.09 5.16
C SER A 66 -3.08 -23.34 6.49
N THR A 67 -4.27 -23.15 7.04
CA THR A 67 -4.47 -22.46 8.33
C THR A 67 -3.70 -23.15 9.45
N GLU A 68 -3.61 -24.49 9.42
CA GLU A 68 -2.86 -25.28 10.40
C GLU A 68 -1.35 -25.03 10.29
N ILE A 69 -0.81 -24.93 9.07
CA ILE A 69 0.60 -24.63 8.87
C ILE A 69 0.90 -23.21 9.33
N ALA A 70 0.06 -22.24 8.96
CA ALA A 70 0.22 -20.85 9.39
C ALA A 70 0.19 -20.72 10.93
N ALA A 71 -0.74 -21.40 11.59
CA ALA A 71 -0.84 -21.40 13.06
C ALA A 71 0.40 -22.03 13.72
N LYS A 72 0.90 -23.15 13.20
CA LYS A 72 2.14 -23.79 13.70
C LYS A 72 3.35 -22.89 13.52
N VAL A 73 3.52 -22.29 12.34
CA VAL A 73 4.63 -21.36 12.08
C VAL A 73 4.55 -20.13 12.96
N HIS A 74 3.34 -19.61 13.20
CA HIS A 74 3.14 -18.51 14.13
C HIS A 74 3.60 -18.88 15.54
N ALA A 75 3.18 -20.04 16.06
CA ALA A 75 3.60 -20.53 17.38
C ALA A 75 5.12 -20.73 17.47
N GLU A 76 5.76 -21.28 16.42
CA GLU A 76 7.21 -21.48 16.38
C GLU A 76 8.02 -20.19 16.39
N ILE A 77 7.50 -19.11 15.81
CA ILE A 77 8.18 -17.81 15.74
C ILE A 77 7.79 -16.89 16.91
N ALA A 78 6.66 -17.13 17.57
CA ALA A 78 6.10 -16.25 18.58
C ALA A 78 7.05 -15.99 19.76
N ASP A 79 7.75 -17.02 20.24
CA ASP A 79 8.71 -16.87 21.35
C ASP A 79 9.90 -15.99 20.94
N PHE A 80 10.49 -16.22 19.76
CA PHE A 80 11.57 -15.37 19.27
C PHE A 80 11.13 -13.92 19.05
N GLU A 81 9.92 -13.70 18.53
CA GLU A 81 9.38 -12.35 18.32
C GLU A 81 9.15 -11.63 19.65
N ARG A 82 8.61 -12.33 20.66
CA ARG A 82 8.41 -11.79 22.01
C ARG A 82 9.73 -11.42 22.67
N ASP A 83 10.72 -12.30 22.57
CA ASP A 83 12.00 -12.17 23.28
C ASP A 83 13.02 -11.33 22.49
N GLY A 84 12.66 -10.89 21.27
CA GLY A 84 13.49 -10.04 20.41
C GLY A 84 14.66 -10.77 19.77
N GLU A 85 14.61 -12.10 19.69
CA GLU A 85 15.67 -12.98 19.22
C GLU A 85 15.66 -13.12 17.68
N TRP A 86 15.77 -11.99 16.98
CA TRP A 86 15.72 -11.93 15.51
C TRP A 86 16.73 -12.85 14.83
N ASP A 87 18.00 -12.77 15.23
CA ASP A 87 19.08 -13.53 14.58
C ASP A 87 18.89 -15.04 14.74
N ALA A 88 18.40 -15.49 15.90
CA ALA A 88 18.11 -16.90 16.15
C ALA A 88 16.97 -17.41 15.26
N ALA A 89 15.91 -16.62 15.11
CA ALA A 89 14.79 -16.95 14.23
C ALA A 89 15.21 -16.96 12.75
N VAL A 90 16.06 -16.02 12.33
CA VAL A 90 16.64 -16.04 10.97
C VAL A 90 17.40 -17.32 10.73
N GLU A 91 18.29 -17.72 11.63
CA GLU A 91 19.05 -18.97 11.48
C GLU A 91 18.16 -20.22 11.51
N MET A 92 17.05 -20.21 12.24
CA MET A 92 16.03 -21.27 12.16
C MET A 92 15.45 -21.39 10.75
N VAL A 93 15.03 -20.29 10.13
CA VAL A 93 14.46 -20.31 8.77
C VAL A 93 15.51 -20.65 7.71
N VAL A 94 16.76 -20.21 7.90
CA VAL A 94 17.86 -20.64 7.02
C VAL A 94 18.08 -22.15 7.11
N LYS A 95 18.12 -22.72 8.32
CA LYS A 95 18.23 -24.17 8.51
C LYS A 95 17.04 -24.93 7.92
N ALA A 96 15.86 -24.32 7.90
CA ALA A 96 14.68 -24.89 7.27
C ALA A 96 14.77 -24.91 5.74
N GLY A 97 15.62 -24.08 5.12
CA GLY A 97 15.91 -24.16 3.68
C GLY A 97 15.92 -22.83 2.92
N ASP A 98 15.75 -21.67 3.58
CA ASP A 98 15.80 -20.37 2.91
C ASP A 98 17.04 -19.54 3.33
N PRO A 99 18.18 -19.66 2.64
CA PRO A 99 19.36 -18.87 2.94
C PRO A 99 19.16 -17.36 2.72
N LYS A 100 18.15 -16.94 1.93
CA LYS A 100 17.86 -15.52 1.71
C LYS A 100 17.22 -14.85 2.92
N ALA A 101 16.76 -15.62 3.93
CA ALA A 101 16.25 -15.06 5.17
C ALA A 101 17.26 -14.11 5.86
N ARG A 102 18.58 -14.33 5.69
CA ARG A 102 19.64 -13.43 6.20
C ARG A 102 19.63 -12.03 5.60
N SER A 103 19.03 -11.87 4.42
CA SER A 103 18.92 -10.57 3.73
C SER A 103 17.66 -9.80 4.10
N LEU A 104 16.79 -10.37 4.94
CA LEU A 104 15.60 -9.67 5.39
C LEU A 104 15.98 -8.48 6.28
N PRO A 105 15.29 -7.33 6.15
CA PRO A 105 15.43 -6.25 7.11
C PRO A 105 15.15 -6.76 8.52
N VAL A 106 15.93 -6.28 9.49
CA VAL A 106 15.82 -6.65 10.90
C VAL A 106 14.37 -6.48 11.39
N ASN A 107 13.90 -7.45 12.17
CA ASN A 107 12.54 -7.52 12.73
C ASN A 107 11.41 -7.59 11.69
N ASN A 108 11.70 -8.00 10.45
CA ASN A 108 10.66 -8.29 9.48
C ASN A 108 10.06 -9.69 9.70
N TRP A 109 9.44 -9.85 10.88
CA TRP A 109 8.84 -11.11 11.34
C TRP A 109 7.78 -11.66 10.38
N TYR A 110 7.03 -10.76 9.72
CA TYR A 110 6.07 -11.14 8.69
C TYR A 110 6.72 -11.89 7.52
N ARG A 111 7.79 -11.34 6.92
CA ARG A 111 8.47 -12.00 5.79
C ARG A 111 9.18 -13.27 6.22
N LEU A 112 9.72 -13.30 7.44
CA LEU A 112 10.37 -14.46 8.01
C LEU A 112 9.36 -15.62 8.20
N ARG A 113 8.21 -15.36 8.84
CA ARG A 113 7.09 -16.30 8.94
C ARG A 113 6.64 -16.79 7.58
N ARG A 114 6.43 -15.87 6.63
CA ARG A 114 5.95 -16.24 5.28
C ARG A 114 6.92 -17.16 4.55
N SER A 115 8.24 -16.97 4.72
CA SER A 115 9.23 -17.89 4.17
C SER A 115 9.10 -19.28 4.77
N LEU A 116 9.03 -19.37 6.09
CA LEU A 116 8.88 -20.65 6.79
C LEU A 116 7.57 -21.36 6.45
N GLU A 117 6.46 -20.63 6.32
CA GLU A 117 5.18 -21.16 5.84
C GLU A 117 5.30 -21.82 4.46
N ILE A 118 5.98 -21.16 3.52
CA ILE A 118 6.18 -21.68 2.16
C ILE A 118 7.03 -22.95 2.20
N ILE A 119 8.13 -22.93 2.96
CA ILE A 119 9.00 -24.10 3.14
C ILE A 119 8.22 -25.27 3.73
N LYS A 120 7.46 -25.06 4.81
CA LYS A 120 6.70 -26.13 5.45
C LYS A 120 5.55 -26.65 4.58
N SER A 121 5.00 -25.82 3.71
CA SER A 121 3.92 -26.21 2.80
C SER A 121 4.43 -26.96 1.57
N THR A 122 5.65 -26.67 1.10
CA THR A 122 6.11 -27.09 -0.23
C THR A 122 7.43 -27.85 -0.25
N GLY A 123 8.17 -27.84 0.86
CA GLY A 123 9.54 -28.35 0.95
C GLY A 123 10.60 -27.47 0.27
N SER A 124 10.20 -26.35 -0.36
CA SER A 124 11.10 -25.46 -1.13
C SER A 124 11.03 -24.02 -0.62
N PRO A 125 12.13 -23.25 -0.70
CA PRO A 125 12.13 -21.84 -0.30
C PRO A 125 11.33 -20.97 -1.30
N PRO A 126 10.89 -19.75 -0.89
CA PRO A 126 10.16 -18.85 -1.78
C PRO A 126 10.87 -18.55 -3.11
N SER A 127 12.20 -18.57 -3.13
CA SER A 127 12.99 -18.32 -4.34
C SER A 127 12.97 -19.45 -5.37
N ALA A 128 12.44 -20.62 -5.03
CA ALA A 128 12.31 -21.74 -5.96
C ALA A 128 11.12 -21.58 -6.92
N PHE A 129 10.18 -20.68 -6.60
CA PHE A 129 8.96 -20.48 -7.39
C PHE A 129 9.15 -19.40 -8.45
N HIS A 130 8.56 -19.62 -9.62
CA HIS A 130 8.59 -18.64 -10.71
C HIS A 130 7.73 -17.43 -10.38
N ILE A 131 8.30 -16.24 -10.55
CA ILE A 131 7.60 -14.98 -10.38
C ILE A 131 7.42 -14.34 -11.78
N PRO A 132 6.18 -14.16 -12.25
CA PRO A 132 5.91 -13.73 -13.63
C PRO A 132 6.63 -12.43 -14.04
N TYR A 133 6.76 -11.51 -13.09
CA TYR A 133 7.39 -10.20 -13.31
C TYR A 133 8.92 -10.18 -13.16
N ASP A 134 9.60 -11.29 -12.88
CA ASP A 134 11.07 -11.32 -12.88
C ASP A 134 11.65 -11.25 -14.30
N SER A 135 10.94 -11.81 -15.29
CA SER A 135 11.30 -11.72 -16.71
C SER A 135 11.32 -10.28 -17.22
N PHE A 136 10.44 -9.43 -16.69
CA PHE A 136 10.37 -8.00 -17.00
C PHE A 136 11.47 -7.19 -16.31
N LYS A 137 12.12 -7.71 -15.26
CA LYS A 137 13.32 -7.08 -14.67
C LYS A 137 14.60 -7.45 -15.43
N GLN A 138 14.74 -8.71 -15.84
CA GLN A 138 15.97 -9.22 -16.47
C GLN A 138 16.24 -8.68 -17.88
N LYS A 139 15.19 -8.28 -18.62
CA LYS A 139 15.34 -7.66 -19.95
C LYS A 139 16.14 -6.35 -19.94
N PHE A 140 16.28 -5.71 -18.78
CA PHE A 140 16.90 -4.39 -18.68
C PHE A 140 18.33 -4.41 -18.13
N ASP A 141 18.69 -5.38 -17.27
CA ASP A 141 20.10 -5.60 -16.86
C ASP A 141 20.99 -5.97 -18.06
N SER A 142 20.40 -6.53 -19.12
CA SER A 142 21.09 -6.89 -20.37
C SER A 142 21.35 -5.69 -21.29
N SER A 143 20.77 -4.52 -21.00
CA SER A 143 20.90 -3.30 -21.84
C SER A 143 21.84 -2.25 -21.25
N GLY A 144 22.54 -2.58 -20.14
CA GLY A 144 23.25 -1.61 -19.32
C GLY A 144 24.61 -2.05 -18.77
N THR A 145 25.43 -2.78 -19.53
CA THR A 145 26.89 -2.86 -19.25
C THR A 145 27.67 -3.07 -20.55
N ASN A 146 28.22 -1.98 -21.11
CA ASN A 146 29.44 -2.06 -21.90
C ASN A 146 30.60 -1.98 -20.92
N ASP A 147 31.15 -3.13 -20.53
CA ASP A 147 32.58 -3.20 -20.21
C ASP A 147 33.12 -4.60 -20.47
N SER A 148 34.30 -4.59 -21.06
CA SER A 148 34.99 -5.67 -21.76
C SER A 148 35.63 -6.72 -20.86
N HIS A 149 35.82 -7.90 -21.46
CA HIS A 149 36.71 -9.03 -21.09
C HIS A 149 36.18 -10.10 -20.13
N ASN A 150 35.70 -11.21 -20.68
CA ASN A 150 36.40 -12.50 -20.59
C ASN A 150 35.82 -13.56 -21.54
N LEU A 151 36.72 -14.20 -22.29
CA LEU A 151 36.46 -15.33 -23.18
C LEU A 151 36.26 -16.61 -22.36
N ASN A 152 35.15 -17.32 -22.60
CA ASN A 152 35.14 -18.79 -22.54
C ASN A 152 34.02 -19.34 -23.45
N PRO A 153 34.32 -20.30 -24.36
CA PRO A 153 33.36 -20.82 -25.31
C PRO A 153 32.69 -22.08 -24.75
N SER A 154 31.36 -22.08 -24.75
CA SER A 154 30.41 -23.20 -24.57
C SER A 154 29.31 -22.82 -23.58
N ARG A 155 28.45 -21.89 -23.99
CA ARG A 155 27.11 -21.79 -23.43
C ARG A 155 26.14 -21.92 -24.59
N VAL A 156 25.37 -23.01 -24.53
CA VAL A 156 24.12 -23.18 -25.26
C VAL A 156 23.40 -21.84 -25.22
N VAL A 157 23.19 -21.25 -26.39
CA VAL A 157 22.41 -20.02 -26.57
C VAL A 157 21.04 -20.31 -25.95
N PRO A 158 20.63 -19.67 -24.84
CA PRO A 158 19.25 -19.78 -24.42
C PRO A 158 18.44 -19.11 -25.52
N GLU A 159 17.55 -19.89 -26.14
CA GLU A 159 16.48 -19.37 -26.97
C GLU A 159 15.94 -18.09 -26.34
N GLN A 160 15.76 -17.07 -27.18
CA GLN A 160 15.12 -15.82 -26.81
C GLN A 160 13.81 -16.14 -26.11
N VAL A 161 13.79 -16.01 -24.78
CA VAL A 161 12.56 -16.10 -23.99
C VAL A 161 11.72 -14.91 -24.41
N THR A 162 10.83 -15.16 -25.36
CA THR A 162 9.82 -14.22 -25.83
C THR A 162 9.09 -13.70 -24.59
N ALA A 163 8.83 -12.39 -24.56
CA ALA A 163 7.90 -11.88 -23.56
C ALA A 163 6.63 -12.73 -23.69
N LYS A 164 6.17 -13.37 -22.60
CA LYS A 164 4.76 -13.68 -22.55
C LYS A 164 4.05 -12.35 -22.80
N GLU A 165 3.36 -12.25 -23.93
CA GLU A 165 2.45 -11.16 -24.20
C GLU A 165 1.53 -11.06 -22.98
N LEU A 166 1.43 -9.86 -22.41
CA LEU A 166 0.47 -9.61 -21.34
C LEU A 166 -0.91 -10.01 -21.85
N ASP A 167 -1.75 -10.52 -20.96
CA ASP A 167 -3.09 -10.98 -21.33
C ASP A 167 -4.08 -9.85 -21.64
N TYR A 168 -3.69 -8.60 -21.34
CA TYR A 168 -4.34 -7.38 -21.82
C TYR A 168 -3.32 -6.38 -22.33
N GLU A 169 -3.79 -5.50 -23.20
CA GLU A 169 -3.10 -4.27 -23.55
C GLU A 169 -3.30 -3.24 -22.43
N PHE A 170 -2.29 -3.08 -21.58
CA PHE A 170 -2.33 -2.13 -20.47
C PHE A 170 -1.76 -0.77 -20.88
N ILE A 171 -2.53 0.30 -20.64
CA ILE A 171 -2.03 1.68 -20.65
C ILE A 171 -2.02 2.17 -19.20
N CYS A 172 -0.85 2.19 -18.56
CA CYS A 172 -0.74 2.52 -17.14
C CYS A 172 -0.30 3.98 -16.94
N PHE A 173 -1.06 4.73 -16.14
CA PHE A 173 -0.70 6.09 -15.73
C PHE A 173 -0.45 6.16 -14.23
N PHE A 174 0.57 6.92 -13.83
CA PHE A 174 0.79 7.27 -12.42
C PHE A 174 0.59 8.78 -12.25
N LEU A 175 -0.54 9.16 -11.65
CA LEU A 175 -0.91 10.54 -11.38
C LEU A 175 -0.26 11.03 -10.09
N SER A 176 0.53 12.10 -10.16
CA SER A 176 1.15 12.68 -8.96
C SER A 176 1.36 14.18 -9.06
N SER A 177 1.62 14.83 -7.93
CA SER A 177 1.92 16.25 -7.85
C SER A 177 3.33 16.47 -7.29
N PRO A 178 3.93 17.66 -7.45
CA PRO A 178 5.16 18.02 -6.77
C PRO A 178 5.12 17.68 -5.28
N ARG A 179 6.20 17.09 -4.77
CA ARG A 179 6.16 16.35 -3.51
C ARG A 179 5.77 17.19 -2.30
N LEU A 180 6.18 18.46 -2.26
CA LEU A 180 5.80 19.39 -1.20
C LEU A 180 4.31 19.70 -1.23
N ASP A 181 3.73 19.87 -2.42
CA ASP A 181 2.30 20.15 -2.57
C ASP A 181 1.47 18.92 -2.23
N LEU A 182 1.92 17.73 -2.66
CA LEU A 182 1.34 16.46 -2.25
C LEU A 182 1.33 16.31 -0.72
N TYR A 183 2.42 16.64 -0.03
CA TYR A 183 2.46 16.56 1.43
C TYR A 183 1.50 17.55 2.11
N ARG A 184 1.37 18.76 1.57
CA ARG A 184 0.39 19.75 2.07
C ARG A 184 -1.05 19.25 1.89
N LEU A 185 -1.36 18.65 0.74
CA LEU A 185 -2.67 18.07 0.46
C LEU A 185 -2.96 16.87 1.35
N ILE A 186 -1.97 16.01 1.61
CA ILE A 186 -2.10 14.89 2.55
C ILE A 186 -2.40 15.40 3.97
N ASP A 187 -1.65 16.41 4.42
CA ASP A 187 -1.81 16.93 5.77
C ASP A 187 -3.18 17.59 5.96
N LEU A 188 -3.62 18.38 4.97
CA LEU A 188 -4.95 18.96 4.93
C LEU A 188 -6.04 17.89 4.91
N ARG A 189 -5.92 16.85 4.07
CA ARG A 189 -6.90 15.76 4.03
C ARG A 189 -7.02 15.02 5.37
N CYS A 190 -5.90 14.83 6.08
CA CYS A 190 -5.93 14.25 7.42
C CYS A 190 -6.69 15.14 8.42
N GLU A 191 -6.58 16.47 8.31
CA GLU A 191 -7.40 17.39 9.11
C GLU A 191 -8.87 17.32 8.70
N GLU A 192 -9.16 17.36 7.40
CA GLU A 192 -10.52 17.33 6.87
C GLU A 192 -11.27 16.08 7.32
N MET A 193 -10.61 14.92 7.35
CA MET A 193 -11.18 13.66 7.86
C MET A 193 -11.58 13.70 9.34
N LEU A 194 -11.09 14.69 10.11
CA LEU A 194 -11.44 14.93 11.50
C LEU A 194 -12.48 16.05 11.67
N THR A 195 -12.66 16.91 10.66
CA THR A 195 -13.53 18.10 10.75
C THR A 195 -14.90 17.94 10.12
N VAL A 196 -15.20 16.82 9.43
CA VAL A 196 -16.49 16.62 8.72
C VAL A 196 -17.72 16.66 9.66
N GLY A 197 -17.52 16.74 10.97
CA GLY A 197 -18.56 16.79 12.00
C GLY A 197 -18.50 15.55 12.89
N THR A 198 -19.63 15.08 13.38
CA THR A 198 -19.73 13.81 14.13
C THR A 198 -19.64 12.57 13.25
N ASP A 199 -19.37 12.71 11.95
CA ASP A 199 -19.35 11.62 10.96
C ASP A 199 -17.95 11.45 10.31
N GLY A 200 -16.90 11.89 11.01
CA GLY A 200 -15.51 11.73 10.57
C GLY A 200 -14.86 10.41 11.01
N ILE A 201 -13.57 10.27 10.74
CA ILE A 201 -12.83 9.01 10.98
C ILE A 201 -12.83 8.57 12.46
N LEU A 202 -12.95 9.50 13.42
CA LEU A 202 -13.07 9.13 14.84
C LEU A 202 -14.40 8.43 15.14
N SER A 203 -15.49 8.83 14.49
CA SER A 203 -16.80 8.22 14.67
C SER A 203 -16.86 6.83 14.04
N GLU A 204 -16.29 6.68 12.85
CA GLU A 204 -16.13 5.37 12.20
C GLU A 204 -15.24 4.44 13.03
N ALA A 205 -14.10 4.94 13.52
CA ALA A 205 -13.20 4.17 14.38
C ALA A 205 -13.86 3.76 15.71
N ARG A 206 -14.66 4.66 16.31
CA ARG A 206 -15.49 4.35 17.47
C ARG A 206 -16.46 3.23 17.15
N TRP A 207 -17.19 3.32 16.03
CA TRP A 207 -18.15 2.30 15.62
C TRP A 207 -17.48 0.92 15.47
N LEU A 208 -16.31 0.85 14.83
CA LEU A 208 -15.53 -0.39 14.73
C LEU A 208 -15.11 -0.94 16.10
N LEU A 209 -14.67 -0.07 17.02
CA LEU A 209 -14.35 -0.46 18.40
C LEU A 209 -15.59 -0.99 19.14
N ASP A 210 -16.75 -0.35 18.95
CA ASP A 210 -18.02 -0.73 19.57
C ASP A 210 -18.56 -2.06 19.01
N LEU A 211 -18.22 -2.41 17.77
CA LEU A 211 -18.44 -3.74 17.19
C LEU A 211 -17.53 -4.83 17.77
N GLY A 212 -16.49 -4.46 18.53
CA GLY A 212 -15.54 -5.41 19.14
C GLY A 212 -14.24 -5.60 18.35
N LEU A 213 -13.99 -4.83 17.29
CA LEU A 213 -12.69 -4.83 16.62
C LEU A 213 -11.65 -4.13 17.49
N SER A 214 -10.52 -4.80 17.72
CA SER A 214 -9.38 -4.20 18.41
C SER A 214 -8.42 -3.53 17.42
N PRO A 215 -7.72 -2.45 17.80
CA PRO A 215 -6.67 -1.88 16.96
C PRO A 215 -5.66 -2.95 16.55
N ASN A 216 -5.24 -2.93 15.28
CA ASN A 216 -4.27 -3.87 14.69
C ASN A 216 -4.69 -5.35 14.59
N SER A 217 -5.93 -5.71 14.94
CA SER A 217 -6.40 -7.11 14.90
C SER A 217 -6.30 -7.74 13.51
N ASN A 218 -6.61 -6.99 12.46
CA ASN A 218 -6.67 -7.44 11.07
C ASN A 218 -6.19 -6.36 10.09
N SER A 219 -6.24 -6.65 8.79
CA SER A 219 -5.81 -5.70 7.75
C SER A 219 -6.58 -4.38 7.76
N ALA A 220 -7.91 -4.43 7.97
CA ALA A 220 -8.77 -3.24 8.02
C ALA A 220 -8.39 -2.30 9.18
N THR A 221 -8.27 -2.83 10.40
CA THR A 221 -7.91 -2.03 11.59
C THR A 221 -6.46 -1.55 11.60
N ARG A 222 -5.58 -2.10 10.73
CA ARG A 222 -4.21 -1.61 10.50
C ARG A 222 -4.13 -0.49 9.47
N ALA A 223 -5.22 -0.18 8.78
CA ALA A 223 -5.26 0.88 7.78
C ALA A 223 -4.84 2.23 8.38
N ILE A 224 -4.11 3.02 7.59
CA ILE A 224 -3.66 4.36 8.00
C ILE A 224 -4.90 5.24 8.19
N GLY A 225 -4.90 6.06 9.25
CA GLY A 225 -6.14 6.66 9.76
C GLY A 225 -6.76 5.78 10.83
N TYR A 226 -7.45 4.69 10.46
CA TYR A 226 -8.19 3.83 11.38
C TYR A 226 -7.35 3.34 12.55
N ARG A 227 -6.16 2.79 12.28
CA ARG A 227 -5.24 2.35 13.35
C ARG A 227 -4.95 3.45 14.36
N HIS A 228 -4.68 4.66 13.88
CA HIS A 228 -4.29 5.80 14.73
C HIS A 228 -5.49 6.30 15.53
N ALA A 229 -6.66 6.39 14.88
CA ALA A 229 -7.91 6.79 15.51
C ALA A 229 -8.35 5.78 16.58
N MET A 230 -8.31 4.47 16.27
CA MET A 230 -8.66 3.42 17.23
C MET A 230 -7.68 3.38 18.42
N GLU A 231 -6.36 3.43 18.17
CA GLU A 231 -5.36 3.49 19.25
C GLU A 231 -5.55 4.73 20.15
N TYR A 232 -5.90 5.87 19.55
CA TYR A 232 -6.18 7.11 20.29
C TYR A 232 -7.46 6.99 21.14
N LEU A 233 -8.56 6.50 20.56
CA LEU A 233 -9.83 6.36 21.27
C LEU A 233 -9.77 5.32 22.40
N VAL A 234 -9.03 4.21 22.22
CA VAL A 234 -8.80 3.24 23.30
C VAL A 234 -8.12 3.92 24.51
N ARG A 235 -7.10 4.76 24.29
CA ARG A 235 -6.48 5.53 25.38
C ARG A 235 -7.45 6.52 26.01
N CYS A 236 -8.28 7.20 25.22
CA CYS A 236 -9.31 8.08 25.76
C CYS A 236 -10.31 7.32 26.64
N ARG A 237 -10.72 6.10 26.25
CA ARG A 237 -11.60 5.24 27.08
C ARG A 237 -10.94 4.86 28.40
N GLU A 238 -9.66 4.49 28.39
CA GLU A 238 -8.87 4.21 29.60
C GLU A 238 -8.81 5.44 30.54
N GLN A 239 -8.83 6.64 29.96
CA GLN A 239 -8.89 7.93 30.67
C GLN A 239 -10.32 8.44 30.90
N ARG A 240 -11.35 7.57 30.81
CA ARG A 240 -12.78 7.93 31.02
C ARG A 240 -13.26 9.08 30.12
N GLY A 241 -12.82 9.08 28.87
CA GLY A 241 -13.16 10.07 27.85
C GLY A 241 -12.34 11.36 27.92
N GLU A 242 -11.34 11.45 28.80
CA GLU A 242 -10.46 12.63 28.82
C GLU A 242 -9.40 12.56 27.73
N SER A 243 -9.08 13.74 27.17
CA SER A 243 -7.91 13.94 26.32
C SER A 243 -7.53 15.42 26.29
N SER A 244 -6.23 15.70 26.27
CA SER A 244 -5.69 17.04 26.10
C SER A 244 -5.48 17.42 24.63
N THR A 245 -5.42 18.72 24.34
CA THR A 245 -5.03 19.25 23.01
C THR A 245 -3.67 18.72 22.55
N ARG A 246 -2.74 18.50 23.49
CA ARG A 246 -1.41 17.94 23.21
C ARG A 246 -1.50 16.48 22.74
N GLU A 247 -2.32 15.66 23.39
CA GLU A 247 -2.50 14.25 23.00
C GLU A 247 -3.19 14.13 21.66
N PHE A 248 -4.26 14.91 21.43
CA PHE A 248 -4.92 14.97 20.13
C PHE A 248 -3.94 15.41 19.03
N HIS A 249 -3.17 16.46 19.26
CA HIS A 249 -2.16 16.92 18.30
C HIS A 249 -1.09 15.85 18.03
N ALA A 250 -0.68 15.09 19.04
CA ALA A 250 0.26 13.97 18.86
C ALA A 250 -0.34 12.87 17.97
N PHE A 251 -1.62 12.52 18.17
CA PHE A 251 -2.37 11.61 17.30
C PHE A 251 -2.40 12.11 15.85
N LEU A 252 -2.83 13.35 15.63
CA LEU A 252 -2.91 13.96 14.30
C LEU A 252 -1.54 13.98 13.61
N SER A 253 -0.49 14.33 14.34
CA SER A 253 0.88 14.39 13.81
C SER A 253 1.37 13.03 13.31
N GLU A 254 1.11 11.96 14.06
CA GLU A 254 1.48 10.60 13.64
C GLU A 254 0.61 10.10 12.48
N PHE A 255 -0.69 10.41 12.47
CA PHE A 255 -1.56 10.10 11.32
C PHE A 255 -1.05 10.76 10.03
N GLN A 256 -0.81 12.08 10.04
CA GLN A 256 -0.27 12.81 8.89
C GLN A 256 1.09 12.24 8.46
N LYS A 257 1.99 11.96 9.40
CA LYS A 257 3.31 11.37 9.12
C LYS A 257 3.20 9.99 8.49
N ALA A 258 2.32 9.13 9.00
CA ALA A 258 2.08 7.80 8.42
C ALA A 258 1.54 7.89 6.99
N SER A 259 0.59 8.79 6.73
CA SER A 259 0.02 9.06 5.40
C SER A 259 1.10 9.56 4.42
N ARG A 260 1.95 10.51 4.81
CA ARG A 260 3.07 10.98 3.97
C ARG A 260 4.09 9.86 3.69
N ASN A 261 4.38 9.02 4.69
CA ASN A 261 5.27 7.88 4.53
C ASN A 261 4.69 6.83 3.57
N PHE A 262 3.37 6.62 3.58
CA PHE A 262 2.72 5.75 2.63
C PHE A 262 2.80 6.29 1.20
N ALA A 263 2.46 7.56 0.99
CA ALA A 263 2.64 8.22 -0.32
C ALA A 263 4.10 8.16 -0.80
N LYS A 264 5.08 8.34 0.10
CA LYS A 264 6.50 8.13 -0.21
C LYS A 264 6.78 6.71 -0.71
N ARG A 265 6.25 5.68 -0.04
CA ARG A 265 6.44 4.28 -0.44
C ARG A 265 5.81 3.99 -1.79
N GLN A 266 4.62 4.55 -2.08
CA GLN A 266 3.98 4.44 -3.39
C GLN A 266 4.87 5.07 -4.48
N LEU A 267 5.33 6.31 -4.28
CA LEU A 267 6.25 6.97 -5.20
C LEU A 267 7.53 6.15 -5.46
N THR A 268 8.11 5.56 -4.42
CA THR A 268 9.29 4.69 -4.56
C THR A 268 8.96 3.39 -5.30
N TRP A 269 7.79 2.80 -5.06
CA TRP A 269 7.37 1.58 -5.73
C TRP A 269 7.18 1.80 -7.23
N PHE A 270 6.30 2.74 -7.62
CA PHE A 270 5.97 3.00 -9.02
C PHE A 270 7.11 3.62 -9.83
N ARG A 271 8.15 4.12 -9.17
CA ARG A 271 9.36 4.60 -9.87
C ARG A 271 10.06 3.45 -10.59
N ASN A 272 10.01 2.27 -9.99
CA ASN A 272 10.64 1.05 -10.48
C ASN A 272 9.67 0.20 -11.32
N GLU A 273 8.50 0.75 -11.67
CA GLU A 273 7.51 0.12 -12.55
C GLU A 273 7.50 0.88 -13.88
N GLU A 274 8.20 0.35 -14.88
CA GLU A 274 8.44 1.06 -16.14
C GLU A 274 7.18 1.20 -17.00
N ILE A 275 6.20 0.31 -16.83
CA ILE A 275 4.92 0.34 -17.55
C ILE A 275 4.11 1.61 -17.25
N TYR A 276 4.39 2.31 -16.14
CA TYR A 276 3.65 3.51 -15.76
C TYR A 276 4.20 4.78 -16.39
N HIS A 277 3.33 5.50 -17.10
CA HIS A 277 3.54 6.86 -17.59
C HIS A 277 3.21 7.88 -16.49
N TRP A 278 4.20 8.66 -16.07
CA TRP A 278 4.08 9.59 -14.94
C TRP A 278 3.49 10.93 -15.38
N LEU A 279 2.30 11.27 -14.87
CA LEU A 279 1.59 12.52 -15.19
C LEU A 279 1.54 13.46 -13.99
N ASN A 280 1.74 14.75 -14.26
CA ASN A 280 1.62 15.80 -13.27
C ASN A 280 0.15 16.19 -13.09
N ALA A 281 -0.47 15.62 -12.05
CA ALA A 281 -1.84 15.88 -11.65
C ALA A 281 -2.07 17.28 -11.04
N SER A 282 -1.01 18.09 -10.88
CA SER A 282 -1.16 19.50 -10.52
C SER A 282 -1.56 20.39 -11.72
N ARG A 283 -1.67 19.82 -12.91
CA ARG A 283 -2.12 20.50 -14.13
C ARG A 283 -3.64 20.54 -14.18
N PRO A 284 -4.26 21.42 -15.00
CA PRO A 284 -5.70 21.45 -15.16
C PRO A 284 -6.26 20.07 -15.52
N LEU A 285 -7.37 19.69 -14.88
CA LEU A 285 -7.98 18.36 -15.03
C LEU A 285 -8.21 18.00 -16.50
N GLU A 286 -8.77 18.93 -17.27
CA GLU A 286 -9.05 18.75 -18.70
C GLU A 286 -7.79 18.42 -19.52
N GLU A 287 -6.63 19.01 -19.21
CA GLU A 287 -5.39 18.70 -19.94
C GLU A 287 -4.94 17.26 -19.68
N VAL A 288 -5.05 16.80 -18.42
CA VAL A 288 -4.69 15.44 -18.02
C VAL A 288 -5.67 14.42 -18.63
N LEU A 289 -6.97 14.72 -18.57
CA LEU A 289 -8.02 13.85 -19.11
C LEU A 289 -7.91 13.71 -20.63
N ASN A 290 -7.79 14.83 -21.35
CA ASN A 290 -7.64 14.82 -22.81
C ASN A 290 -6.43 13.96 -23.22
N PHE A 291 -5.30 14.10 -22.53
CA PHE A 291 -4.13 13.26 -22.82
C PHE A 291 -4.39 11.75 -22.60
N ILE A 292 -5.07 11.37 -21.52
CA ILE A 292 -5.39 9.96 -21.25
C ILE A 292 -6.35 9.40 -22.32
N CYS A 293 -7.38 10.18 -22.69
CA CYS A 293 -8.33 9.78 -23.73
C CYS A 293 -7.66 9.68 -25.11
N ASP A 294 -6.84 10.66 -25.49
CA ASP A 294 -6.07 10.64 -26.74
C ASP A 294 -5.13 9.45 -26.79
N ALA A 295 -4.44 9.14 -25.69
CA ALA A 295 -3.56 7.99 -25.58
C ALA A 295 -4.29 6.66 -25.83
N TYR A 296 -5.50 6.52 -25.28
CA TYR A 296 -6.35 5.35 -25.51
C TYR A 296 -6.78 5.23 -26.99
N HIS A 297 -7.16 6.35 -27.61
CA HIS A 297 -7.63 6.35 -29.00
C HIS A 297 -6.51 6.22 -30.05
N ALA A 298 -5.28 6.63 -29.72
CA ALA A 298 -4.17 6.62 -30.65
C ALA A 298 -3.77 5.21 -31.11
N LYS A 299 -4.03 4.15 -30.32
CA LYS A 299 -3.67 2.74 -30.62
C LYS A 299 -2.22 2.54 -31.07
N THR A 300 -1.30 3.45 -30.71
CA THR A 300 0.12 3.36 -31.07
C THR A 300 0.91 2.80 -29.90
N GLY A 301 1.77 1.81 -30.17
CA GLY A 301 2.57 1.13 -29.15
C GLY A 301 3.66 1.98 -28.48
N THR A 302 3.78 3.27 -28.82
CA THR A 302 4.78 4.18 -28.24
C THR A 302 4.11 5.44 -27.72
N LEU A 303 3.66 5.40 -26.46
CA LEU A 303 3.08 6.54 -25.77
C LEU A 303 4.17 7.44 -25.17
N SER A 304 4.19 8.72 -25.56
CA SER A 304 5.10 9.74 -25.04
C SER A 304 4.33 10.84 -24.31
N VAL A 305 4.69 11.09 -23.06
CA VAL A 305 4.06 12.14 -22.24
C VAL A 305 4.63 13.51 -22.61
N PRO A 306 3.79 14.50 -22.99
CA PRO A 306 4.24 15.86 -23.27
C PRO A 306 4.97 16.50 -22.09
N GLN A 307 5.97 17.34 -22.36
CA GLN A 307 6.76 18.01 -21.31
C GLN A 307 5.90 18.84 -20.33
N SER A 308 4.76 19.39 -20.79
CA SER A 308 3.81 20.14 -19.95
C SER A 308 3.15 19.28 -18.86
N LEU A 309 2.89 18.00 -19.18
CA LEU A 309 2.23 17.02 -18.32
C LEU A 309 3.21 16.06 -17.64
N GLN A 310 4.48 16.05 -18.05
CA GLN A 310 5.47 15.12 -17.52
C GLN A 310 5.77 15.39 -16.05
N MET A 311 5.69 14.35 -15.22
CA MET A 311 6.16 14.40 -13.83
C MET A 311 7.56 13.80 -13.70
N LYS A 312 8.46 14.52 -13.01
CA LYS A 312 9.82 14.03 -12.75
C LYS A 312 9.77 12.87 -11.75
N LYS A 313 10.36 11.73 -12.12
CA LYS A 313 10.47 10.55 -11.24
C LYS A 313 11.36 10.82 -10.02
N ASP A 314 12.45 11.56 -10.21
CA ASP A 314 13.45 11.86 -9.19
C ASP A 314 13.52 13.33 -8.80
N ILE A 315 13.83 13.56 -7.53
CA ILE A 315 14.15 14.88 -6.99
C ILE A 315 15.67 15.03 -7.06
N SER A 316 16.16 15.64 -8.14
CA SER A 316 17.59 15.91 -8.34
C SER A 316 18.04 17.26 -7.76
N ASN A 317 17.10 18.13 -7.40
CA ASN A 317 17.40 19.48 -6.92
C ASN A 317 17.70 19.51 -5.41
N ARG A 318 18.93 19.86 -5.02
CA ARG A 318 19.35 20.01 -3.61
C ARG A 318 18.45 20.95 -2.80
N HIS A 319 17.93 22.01 -3.42
CA HIS A 319 17.01 22.95 -2.76
C HIS A 319 15.69 22.29 -2.40
N GLU A 320 15.14 21.48 -3.30
CA GLU A 320 13.88 20.75 -3.08
C GLU A 320 14.05 19.68 -1.99
N VAL A 321 15.18 18.96 -2.01
CA VAL A 321 15.55 18.02 -0.93
C VAL A 321 15.63 18.73 0.42
N SER A 322 16.26 19.92 0.48
CA SER A 322 16.36 20.72 1.71
C SER A 322 14.97 21.13 2.22
N LYS A 323 14.12 21.67 1.34
CA LYS A 323 12.73 22.03 1.69
C LYS A 323 11.93 20.83 2.21
N LEU A 324 12.10 19.65 1.62
CA LEU A 324 11.43 18.42 2.08
C LEU A 324 11.93 17.97 3.46
N LYS A 325 13.23 18.10 3.75
CA LYS A 325 13.79 17.80 5.08
C LYS A 325 13.28 18.78 6.15
N ALA A 326 13.15 20.05 5.79
CA ALA A 326 12.65 21.10 6.66
C ALA A 326 11.11 21.13 6.76
N TYR A 327 10.40 20.33 5.95
CA TYR A 327 8.95 20.33 5.92
C TYR A 327 8.34 20.02 7.29
N ARG A 328 7.40 20.85 7.71
CA ARG A 328 6.55 20.64 8.88
C ARG A 328 5.11 20.90 8.47
N PRO A 329 4.15 20.06 8.91
CA PRO A 329 2.73 20.32 8.69
C PRO A 329 2.36 21.72 9.19
N LYS A 330 1.51 22.41 8.44
CA LYS A 330 0.89 23.66 8.85
C LYS A 330 -0.61 23.43 8.83
N ASN A 331 -1.13 23.07 9.99
CA ASN A 331 -2.55 22.77 10.16
C ASN A 331 -3.40 24.00 9.80
N ARG A 332 -4.54 23.77 9.17
CA ARG A 332 -5.52 24.81 8.79
C ARG A 332 -6.75 24.82 9.68
N HIS A 333 -7.11 23.67 10.23
CA HIS A 333 -8.32 23.50 11.05
C HIS A 333 -8.01 23.43 12.54
N PHE A 334 -6.79 23.04 12.92
CA PHE A 334 -6.39 22.86 14.31
C PHE A 334 -5.19 23.77 14.65
N ILE A 335 -5.44 25.07 14.74
CA ILE A 335 -4.42 26.12 14.91
C ILE A 335 -4.39 26.61 16.36
N TYR A 336 -5.55 26.97 16.90
CA TYR A 336 -5.74 27.54 18.22
C TYR A 336 -6.37 26.52 19.17
N HIS A 337 -6.28 26.75 20.49
CA HIS A 337 -6.84 25.82 21.48
C HIS A 337 -8.36 25.66 21.33
N GLU A 338 -9.06 26.72 20.92
CA GLU A 338 -10.51 26.72 20.73
C GLU A 338 -10.97 25.78 19.60
N ASP A 339 -10.14 25.58 18.57
CA ASP A 339 -10.42 24.70 17.43
C ASP A 339 -10.57 23.22 17.83
N TYR A 340 -10.08 22.84 19.00
CA TYR A 340 -10.16 21.47 19.52
C TYR A 340 -11.38 21.25 20.43
N SER A 341 -12.10 22.31 20.81
CA SER A 341 -13.14 22.21 21.85
C SER A 341 -14.23 21.22 21.48
N ASP A 342 -14.78 21.33 20.27
CA ASP A 342 -15.87 20.49 19.80
C ASP A 342 -15.49 19.01 19.76
N ILE A 343 -14.29 18.69 19.26
CA ILE A 343 -13.83 17.31 19.14
C ILE A 343 -13.46 16.71 20.50
N LEU A 344 -12.86 17.49 21.40
CA LEU A 344 -12.54 17.03 22.76
C LEU A 344 -13.80 16.83 23.61
N ASP A 345 -14.80 17.70 23.45
CA ASP A 345 -16.10 17.53 24.10
C ASP A 345 -16.84 16.31 23.55
N TRP A 346 -16.77 16.06 22.23
CA TRP A 346 -17.30 14.83 21.64
C TRP A 346 -16.60 13.59 22.21
N ILE A 347 -15.27 13.58 22.33
CA ILE A 347 -14.51 12.47 22.93
C ILE A 347 -14.98 12.25 24.38
N ARG A 348 -15.11 13.33 25.17
CA ARG A 348 -15.56 13.25 26.56
C ARG A 348 -16.94 12.62 26.66
N GLN A 349 -17.88 13.02 25.82
CA GLN A 349 -19.26 12.50 25.85
C GLN A 349 -19.33 11.05 25.39
N THR A 350 -18.56 10.68 24.37
CA THR A 350 -18.71 9.39 23.68
C THR A 350 -17.82 8.28 24.20
N GLN A 351 -16.67 8.62 24.81
CA GLN A 351 -15.69 7.64 25.28
C GLN A 351 -15.69 7.47 26.82
N ALA A 352 -16.47 8.26 27.57
CA ALA A 352 -16.56 8.15 29.03
C ALA A 352 -17.41 6.97 29.53
N SER A 353 -18.36 6.48 28.72
CA SER A 353 -19.41 5.53 29.17
C SER A 353 -19.22 4.09 28.67
N SER A 354 -18.05 3.72 28.14
CA SER A 354 -17.81 2.33 27.72
C SER A 354 -17.52 1.42 28.91
N ASN A 355 -18.46 1.33 29.86
CA ASN A 355 -18.55 0.23 30.81
C ASN A 355 -19.33 -0.91 30.16
N GLY A 356 -18.62 -1.99 29.78
CA GLY A 356 -19.22 -3.33 29.68
C GLY A 356 -19.79 -3.75 28.32
N LEU A 357 -18.92 -4.18 27.41
CA LEU A 357 -19.18 -5.35 26.56
C LEU A 357 -18.12 -6.43 26.82
N ALA A 358 -17.90 -6.70 28.11
CA ALA A 358 -17.21 -7.89 28.60
C ALA A 358 -18.25 -8.77 29.31
N SER A 359 -19.14 -9.41 28.54
CA SER A 359 -19.89 -10.64 28.88
C SER A 359 -21.01 -10.89 27.87
N ILE A 360 -20.74 -11.69 26.83
CA ILE A 360 -21.49 -12.92 26.48
C ILE A 360 -20.47 -13.91 25.91
#